data_AF-A0A1V8STT2-F1
#
_entry.id   AF-A0A1V8STT2-F1
#
_cell.length_a   1.000
_cell.length_b   1.000
_cell.length_c   1.000
_cell.angle_alpha   90.00
_cell.angle_beta   90.00
_cell.angle_gamma   90.00
#
_symmetry.space_group_name_H-M   'P 1'
#
loop_
_entity.id
_entity.type
_entity.pdbx_description
1 polymer ?
#
loop_
_entity_poly.entity_id
_entity_poly.type
_entity_poly.pdbx_seq_one_letter_code
_entity_poly.pdbx_strand_id
1 'polypeptide(L)'
;MSKYFNPRDYPTVKSVFNNILGGDPSQGNVRLSDITVHPDFPDPSNDGELTCNTKDNLMAQLRDQPDLEHPIIILCDSAFTHGGIGKGYGSIPLFNVPAVACGNFDDRVSWKMDTLGSTLLHEYTHWARLVAPPLLQGTKDYGYGSWKCQGLDRVEAARNADSYSWVATEVLWTSICNKKYQLAIEEDDRDPGLS
;
A
#
# COMPACT_ATOMS: atom_id res chain seq x y z
N MET A 1 14.88 0.81 -3.31
CA MET A 1 14.68 2.09 -4.06
C MET A 1 14.96 1.98 -5.56
N SER A 2 16.15 1.58 -6.01
CA SER A 2 16.47 1.47 -7.47
C SER A 2 15.62 0.47 -8.24
N LYS A 3 15.08 -0.53 -7.56
CA LYS A 3 14.14 -1.49 -8.15
C LYS A 3 12.85 -0.83 -8.64
N TYR A 4 12.35 0.16 -7.89
CA TYR A 4 11.04 0.77 -8.12
C TYR A 4 11.11 2.17 -8.73
N PHE A 5 12.17 2.95 -8.45
CA PHE A 5 12.27 4.35 -8.88
C PHE A 5 13.58 4.66 -9.59
N ASN A 6 13.55 5.65 -10.48
CA ASN A 6 14.77 6.22 -11.05
C ASN A 6 15.58 6.95 -9.96
N PRO A 7 16.92 6.83 -9.92
CA PRO A 7 17.76 7.57 -9.00
C PRO A 7 17.49 9.08 -8.90
N ARG A 8 17.09 9.72 -10.00
CA ARG A 8 16.76 11.16 -10.00
C ARG A 8 15.52 11.49 -9.16
N ASP A 9 14.61 10.54 -8.98
CA ASP A 9 13.34 10.74 -8.26
C ASP A 9 13.49 10.45 -6.75
N TYR A 10 14.66 10.00 -6.30
CA TYR A 10 14.90 9.67 -4.89
C TYR A 10 14.63 10.81 -3.91
N PRO A 11 14.98 12.08 -4.19
CA PRO A 11 14.61 13.20 -3.34
C PRO A 11 13.09 13.37 -3.22
N THR A 12 12.36 13.24 -4.34
CA THR A 12 10.91 13.28 -4.39
C THR A 12 10.31 12.17 -3.54
N VAL A 13 10.76 10.93 -3.72
CA VAL A 13 10.28 9.76 -2.98
C VAL A 13 10.50 9.92 -1.47
N LYS A 14 11.68 10.38 -1.06
CA LYS A 14 11.97 10.68 0.35
C LYS A 14 11.07 11.78 0.90
N SER A 15 10.82 12.83 0.13
CA SER A 15 9.94 13.91 0.54
C SER A 15 8.49 13.43 0.70
N VAL A 16 7.99 12.55 -0.16
CA VAL A 16 6.67 11.91 -0.01
C VAL A 16 6.59 11.14 1.30
N PHE A 17 7.57 10.27 1.60
CA PHE A 17 7.61 9.56 2.88
C PHE A 17 7.69 10.49 4.09
N ASN A 18 8.53 11.53 4.02
CA ASN A 18 8.65 12.49 5.11
C ASN A 18 7.33 13.24 5.36
N ASN A 19 6.62 13.61 4.30
CA ASN A 19 5.32 14.23 4.44
C ASN A 19 4.33 13.26 5.11
N ILE A 20 4.24 12.01 4.65
CA ILE A 20 3.34 11.01 5.26
C ILE A 20 3.68 10.79 6.74
N LEU A 21 4.97 10.74 7.09
CA LEU A 21 5.43 10.54 8.47
C LEU A 21 5.25 11.79 9.36
N GLY A 22 5.12 12.99 8.79
CA GLY A 22 4.92 14.22 9.57
C GLY A 22 6.18 14.77 10.23
N GLY A 23 7.36 14.29 9.83
CA GLY A 23 8.67 14.75 10.33
C GLY A 23 9.09 14.15 11.68
N ASP A 24 8.22 14.17 12.69
CA ASP A 24 8.45 13.50 13.98
C ASP A 24 7.77 12.11 14.01
N PRO A 25 8.53 11.00 13.93
CA PRO A 25 7.96 9.65 13.93
C PRO A 25 7.21 9.29 15.22
N SER A 26 7.42 10.00 16.33
CA SER A 26 6.73 9.76 17.59
C SER A 26 5.31 10.31 17.64
N GLN A 27 5.00 11.28 16.77
CA GLN A 27 3.69 11.93 16.68
C GLN A 27 2.93 11.52 15.41
N GLY A 28 3.63 11.18 14.34
CA GLY A 28 3.04 10.97 13.02
C GLY A 28 2.56 12.27 12.38
N ASN A 29 2.01 12.21 11.16
CA ASN A 29 1.39 13.37 10.54
C ASN A 29 -0.04 13.57 11.06
N VAL A 30 -0.31 14.74 11.65
CA VAL A 30 -1.65 15.13 12.12
C VAL A 30 -2.72 15.01 11.02
N ARG A 31 -2.38 15.21 9.74
CA ARG A 31 -3.34 15.05 8.64
C ARG A 31 -3.88 13.63 8.53
N LEU A 32 -3.13 12.62 8.97
CA LEU A 32 -3.64 11.24 8.98
C LEU A 32 -4.84 11.08 9.92
N SER A 33 -5.00 11.93 10.94
CA SER A 33 -6.20 11.91 11.79
C SER A 33 -7.43 12.47 11.11
N ASP A 34 -7.28 13.16 9.97
CA ASP A 34 -8.42 13.61 9.16
C ASP A 34 -8.99 12.47 8.30
N ILE A 35 -8.30 11.31 8.21
CA ILE A 35 -8.78 10.15 7.47
C ILE A 35 -9.60 9.27 8.41
N THR A 36 -10.83 8.96 8.02
CA THR A 36 -11.63 7.93 8.70
C THR A 36 -11.58 6.62 7.94
N VAL A 37 -11.59 5.49 8.66
CA VAL A 37 -11.61 4.14 8.06
C VAL A 37 -12.99 3.54 8.27
N HIS A 38 -13.60 3.09 7.17
CA HIS A 38 -14.94 2.53 7.17
C HIS A 38 -14.95 1.14 6.51
N PRO A 39 -15.79 0.21 6.98
CA PRO A 39 -16.18 -0.92 6.13
C PRO A 39 -16.91 -0.38 4.89
N ASP A 40 -17.02 -1.22 3.86
CA ASP A 40 -17.68 -0.84 2.62
C ASP A 40 -19.10 -0.31 2.81
N PHE A 41 -19.49 0.67 2.00
CA PHE A 41 -20.79 1.32 2.04
C PHE A 41 -21.24 1.70 0.64
N PRO A 42 -22.56 1.74 0.37
CA PRO A 42 -23.09 2.12 -0.95
C PRO A 42 -22.53 3.47 -1.40
N ASP A 43 -21.85 3.50 -2.54
CA ASP A 43 -21.24 4.72 -3.05
C ASP A 43 -22.25 5.52 -3.91
N PRO A 44 -22.71 6.70 -3.45
CA PRO A 44 -23.63 7.51 -4.25
C PRO A 44 -23.02 8.01 -5.56
N SER A 45 -21.69 8.06 -5.66
CA SER A 45 -20.96 8.45 -6.88
C SER A 45 -20.86 7.33 -7.93
N ASN A 46 -21.21 6.10 -7.56
CA ASN A 46 -21.24 4.93 -8.44
C ASN A 46 -22.58 4.17 -8.31
N ASP A 47 -23.70 4.88 -8.47
CA ASP A 47 -25.06 4.33 -8.46
C ASP A 47 -25.45 3.49 -7.22
N GLY A 48 -24.76 3.70 -6.09
CA GLY A 48 -24.96 2.97 -4.84
C GLY A 48 -24.26 1.61 -4.81
N GLU A 49 -23.37 1.30 -5.75
CA GLU A 49 -22.57 0.08 -5.73
C GLU A 49 -21.55 0.09 -4.57
N LEU A 50 -21.20 -1.11 -4.14
CA LEU A 50 -20.22 -1.38 -3.09
C LEU A 50 -18.81 -1.47 -3.70
N THR A 51 -17.84 -0.74 -3.12
CA THR A 51 -16.45 -0.67 -3.60
C THR A 51 -15.75 -2.04 -3.52
N CYS A 52 -15.99 -2.78 -2.44
CA CYS A 52 -15.38 -4.08 -2.16
C CYS A 52 -16.05 -5.24 -2.89
N ASN A 53 -17.18 -5.01 -3.57
CA ASN A 53 -17.87 -6.03 -4.38
C ASN A 53 -17.33 -6.12 -5.83
N THR A 54 -16.08 -5.72 -6.03
CA THR A 54 -15.41 -5.82 -7.33
C THR A 54 -14.80 -7.21 -7.51
N LYS A 55 -14.74 -7.68 -8.76
CA LYS A 55 -14.11 -8.97 -9.12
C LYS A 55 -12.60 -9.01 -8.87
N ASP A 56 -12.01 -7.86 -8.56
CA ASP A 56 -10.57 -7.64 -8.53
C ASP A 56 -9.97 -7.76 -7.11
N ASN A 57 -10.73 -8.29 -6.15
CA ASN A 57 -10.29 -8.51 -4.77
C ASN A 57 -9.68 -7.27 -4.08
N LEU A 58 -10.20 -6.08 -4.42
CA LEU A 58 -9.76 -4.79 -3.91
C LEU A 58 -9.59 -4.77 -2.39
N MET A 59 -8.41 -4.42 -1.88
CA MET A 59 -8.13 -4.41 -0.44
C MET A 59 -8.61 -3.13 0.25
N ALA A 60 -8.36 -1.98 -0.36
CA ALA A 60 -8.76 -0.70 0.17
C ALA A 60 -8.97 0.31 -0.97
N GLN A 61 -9.62 1.42 -0.64
CA GLN A 61 -9.73 2.57 -1.54
C GLN A 61 -9.83 3.85 -0.73
N LEU A 62 -8.98 4.81 -1.03
CA LEU A 62 -9.14 6.20 -0.61
C LEU A 62 -10.23 6.90 -1.43
N ARG A 63 -11.16 7.53 -0.73
CA ARG A 63 -12.12 8.49 -1.26
C ARG A 63 -11.81 9.89 -0.73
N ASP A 64 -11.52 10.82 -1.64
CA ASP A 64 -11.27 12.24 -1.32
C ASP A 64 -12.10 13.19 -2.22
N GLN A 65 -13.35 12.80 -2.47
CA GLN A 65 -14.26 13.55 -3.32
C GLN A 65 -14.77 14.85 -2.66
N PRO A 66 -15.19 15.87 -3.45
CA PRO A 66 -15.60 17.18 -2.93
C PRO A 66 -16.83 17.19 -2.00
N ASP A 67 -17.64 16.14 -2.05
CA ASP A 67 -18.84 15.95 -1.21
C ASP A 67 -18.49 15.42 0.20
N LEU A 68 -17.25 14.99 0.42
CA LEU A 68 -16.78 14.52 1.72
C LEU A 68 -16.12 15.66 2.50
N GLU A 69 -16.52 15.83 3.77
CA GLU A 69 -15.85 16.76 4.70
C GLU A 69 -14.41 16.31 5.01
N HIS A 70 -14.22 15.00 5.10
CA HIS A 70 -12.98 14.32 5.43
C HIS A 70 -12.73 13.15 4.48
N PRO A 71 -11.49 12.88 4.05
CA PRO A 71 -11.18 11.69 3.25
C PRO A 71 -11.53 10.40 4.02
N ILE A 72 -12.01 9.41 3.28
CA ILE A 72 -12.40 8.10 3.83
C ILE A 72 -11.53 7.04 3.18
N ILE A 73 -11.00 6.11 3.97
CA ILE A 73 -10.50 4.83 3.45
C ILE A 73 -11.61 3.79 3.64
N ILE A 74 -12.10 3.26 2.52
CA ILE A 74 -12.90 2.04 2.53
C ILE A 74 -11.92 0.88 2.67
N LEU A 75 -12.12 0.03 3.68
CA LEU A 75 -11.29 -1.15 3.93
C LEU A 75 -12.12 -2.41 3.71
N CYS A 76 -11.69 -3.23 2.75
CA CYS A 76 -12.36 -4.45 2.35
C CYS A 76 -11.87 -5.66 3.13
N ASP A 77 -12.68 -6.74 3.19
CA ASP A 77 -12.30 -7.98 3.86
C ASP A 77 -11.03 -8.61 3.27
N SER A 78 -10.77 -8.42 1.97
CA SER A 78 -9.55 -8.92 1.32
C SER A 78 -8.26 -8.30 1.88
N ALA A 79 -8.31 -7.10 2.50
CA ALA A 79 -7.15 -6.53 3.18
C ALA A 79 -6.68 -7.38 4.39
N PHE A 80 -7.56 -8.23 4.92
CA PHE A 80 -7.26 -9.14 6.03
C PHE A 80 -6.81 -10.53 5.56
N THR A 81 -6.60 -10.72 4.26
CA THR A 81 -5.98 -11.95 3.70
C THR A 81 -4.46 -11.99 3.93
N HIS A 82 -3.87 -10.88 4.39
CA HIS A 82 -2.47 -10.75 4.80
C HIS A 82 -2.36 -10.57 6.30
N GLY A 83 -1.46 -11.30 6.95
CA GLY A 83 -1.24 -11.18 8.38
C GLY A 83 -0.65 -9.82 8.78
N GLY A 84 -0.68 -9.54 10.08
CA GLY A 84 0.09 -8.45 10.66
C GLY A 84 1.56 -8.80 10.83
N ILE A 85 2.39 -7.77 11.03
CA ILE A 85 3.81 -7.90 11.39
C ILE A 85 3.91 -8.65 12.72
N GLY A 86 4.43 -9.89 12.67
CA GLY A 86 4.58 -10.74 13.86
C GLY A 86 3.27 -11.23 14.49
N LYS A 87 2.11 -11.01 13.84
CA LYS A 87 0.79 -11.41 14.36
C LYS A 87 -0.13 -11.88 13.23
N GLY A 88 -0.53 -13.15 13.26
CA GLY A 88 -1.56 -13.69 12.34
C GLY A 88 -2.98 -13.33 12.79
N TYR A 89 -3.95 -13.60 11.91
CA TYR A 89 -5.37 -13.32 12.17
C TYR A 89 -6.21 -14.55 12.49
N GLY A 90 -5.60 -15.73 12.64
CA GLY A 90 -6.27 -17.03 12.83
C GLY A 90 -7.23 -17.16 14.04
N SER A 91 -7.31 -16.17 14.93
CA SER A 91 -8.37 -16.10 15.94
C SER A 91 -9.70 -15.56 15.41
N ILE A 92 -9.72 -15.01 14.18
CA ILE A 92 -10.91 -14.52 13.50
C ILE A 92 -11.39 -15.66 12.58
N PRO A 93 -12.59 -16.23 12.80
CA PRO A 93 -13.06 -17.41 12.04
C PRO A 93 -13.08 -17.23 10.52
N LEU A 94 -13.16 -15.98 10.04
CA LEU A 94 -13.15 -15.63 8.62
C LEU A 94 -11.74 -15.55 8.02
N PHE A 95 -10.68 -15.40 8.84
CA PHE A 95 -9.31 -15.16 8.38
C PHE A 95 -8.33 -16.11 9.07
N ASN A 96 -8.07 -17.27 8.47
CA ASN A 96 -7.01 -18.17 8.93
C ASN A 96 -5.66 -17.84 8.28
N VAL A 97 -5.13 -16.65 8.57
CA VAL A 97 -3.93 -16.11 7.93
C VAL A 97 -2.74 -16.10 8.89
N PRO A 98 -1.56 -16.62 8.49
CA PRO A 98 -0.36 -16.61 9.33
C PRO A 98 0.22 -15.20 9.50
N ALA A 99 1.09 -15.03 10.49
CA ALA A 99 1.84 -13.79 10.65
C ALA A 99 2.78 -13.53 9.46
N VAL A 100 2.96 -12.26 9.13
CA VAL A 100 4.00 -11.82 8.20
C VAL A 100 5.30 -11.71 9.00
N ALA A 101 6.27 -12.59 8.68
CA ALA A 101 7.51 -12.74 9.42
C ALA A 101 8.62 -13.35 8.55
N CYS A 102 9.88 -13.01 8.86
CA CYS A 102 11.06 -13.39 8.07
C CYS A 102 11.16 -14.88 7.73
N GLY A 103 10.74 -15.76 8.65
CA GLY A 103 10.79 -17.22 8.44
C GLY A 103 9.86 -17.74 7.34
N ASN A 104 8.91 -16.92 6.88
CA ASN A 104 7.94 -17.27 5.84
C ASN A 104 8.32 -16.72 4.45
N PHE A 105 9.42 -15.95 4.36
CA PHE A 105 9.84 -15.29 3.12
C PHE A 105 10.85 -16.13 2.34
N ASP A 106 10.75 -16.08 1.01
CA ASP A 106 11.75 -16.64 0.12
C ASP A 106 12.91 -15.65 -0.08
N ASP A 107 13.69 -15.83 -1.16
CA ASP A 107 14.82 -14.96 -1.52
C ASP A 107 14.42 -13.72 -2.33
N ARG A 108 13.19 -13.67 -2.87
CA ARG A 108 12.65 -12.55 -3.65
C ARG A 108 11.64 -11.75 -2.84
N VAL A 109 11.44 -10.49 -3.25
CA VAL A 109 10.30 -9.70 -2.78
C VAL A 109 9.03 -10.29 -3.38
N SER A 110 7.97 -10.46 -2.58
CA SER A 110 6.70 -11.05 -3.01
C SER A 110 5.53 -10.64 -2.12
N TRP A 111 4.30 -10.97 -2.53
CA TRP A 111 3.06 -10.77 -1.76
C TRP A 111 3.15 -11.26 -0.31
N LYS A 112 3.98 -12.28 -0.02
CA LYS A 112 4.19 -12.80 1.34
C LYS A 112 4.68 -11.75 2.34
N MET A 113 5.26 -10.66 1.83
CA MET A 113 5.79 -9.54 2.61
C MET A 113 4.76 -8.43 2.83
N ASP A 114 3.64 -8.47 2.11
CA ASP A 114 2.60 -7.45 2.19
C ASP A 114 1.83 -7.54 3.51
N THR A 115 1.32 -6.40 3.95
CA THR A 115 0.67 -6.21 5.25
C THR A 115 -0.44 -5.17 5.11
N LEU A 116 -1.40 -5.16 6.04
CA LEU A 116 -2.37 -4.06 6.12
C LEU A 116 -1.69 -2.67 6.20
N GLY A 117 -0.52 -2.58 6.83
CA GLY A 117 0.23 -1.32 6.90
C GLY A 117 0.74 -0.83 5.54
N SER A 118 1.14 -1.74 4.65
CA SER A 118 1.55 -1.38 3.28
C SER A 118 0.35 -1.08 2.38
N THR A 119 -0.78 -1.77 2.56
CA THR A 119 -2.07 -1.37 1.94
C THR A 119 -2.47 0.04 2.35
N LEU A 120 -2.44 0.38 3.64
CA LEU A 120 -2.77 1.73 4.08
C LEU A 120 -1.78 2.78 3.57
N LEU A 121 -0.49 2.44 3.52
CA LEU A 121 0.53 3.31 2.94
C LEU A 121 0.27 3.58 1.45
N HIS A 122 -0.15 2.57 0.69
CA HIS A 122 -0.59 2.73 -0.70
C HIS A 122 -1.70 3.79 -0.77
N GLU A 123 -2.76 3.64 0.03
CA GLU A 123 -3.89 4.58 0.06
C GLU A 123 -3.48 6.00 0.47
N TYR A 124 -2.58 6.16 1.45
CA TYR A 124 -2.10 7.48 1.85
C TYR A 124 -1.42 8.24 0.71
N THR A 125 -0.82 7.54 -0.25
CA THR A 125 -0.16 8.19 -1.39
C THR A 125 -1.14 8.76 -2.41
N HIS A 126 -2.38 8.25 -2.45
CA HIS A 126 -3.43 8.82 -3.29
C HIS A 126 -3.91 10.18 -2.78
N TRP A 127 -3.75 10.46 -1.49
CA TRP A 127 -4.22 11.73 -0.94
C TRP A 127 -3.24 12.86 -1.25
N ALA A 128 -3.63 13.75 -2.17
CA ALA A 128 -2.80 14.87 -2.60
C ALA A 128 -2.31 15.74 -1.42
N ARG A 129 -3.11 15.87 -0.35
CA ARG A 129 -2.72 16.65 0.84
C ARG A 129 -1.55 16.04 1.63
N LEU A 130 -1.19 14.79 1.40
CA LEU A 130 0.01 14.19 1.99
C LEU A 130 1.20 14.21 1.05
N VAL A 131 1.00 14.14 -0.26
CA VAL A 131 2.10 13.91 -1.21
C VAL A 131 2.45 15.11 -2.08
N ALA A 132 1.60 16.14 -2.11
CA ALA A 132 1.80 17.36 -2.88
C ALA A 132 2.06 18.58 -1.97
N PRO A 133 3.14 19.34 -2.20
CA PRO A 133 4.36 18.98 -2.97
C PRO A 133 5.15 17.86 -2.27
N PRO A 134 6.04 17.12 -2.98
CA PRO A 134 6.64 17.42 -4.28
C PRO A 134 5.88 16.90 -5.50
N LEU A 135 4.90 16.01 -5.31
CA LEU A 135 4.06 15.57 -6.41
C LEU A 135 3.09 16.70 -6.81
N LEU A 136 2.58 16.64 -8.03
CA LEU A 136 1.56 17.59 -8.49
C LEU A 136 0.17 17.25 -7.95
N GLN A 137 -0.06 15.98 -7.66
CA GLN A 137 -1.33 15.40 -7.22
C GLN A 137 -1.06 14.07 -6.51
N GLY A 138 -2.11 13.45 -5.99
CA GLY A 138 -2.08 12.06 -5.54
C GLY A 138 -1.53 11.09 -6.60
N THR A 139 -0.93 10.01 -6.13
CA THR A 139 -0.53 8.88 -6.99
C THR A 139 -1.74 8.21 -7.65
N LYS A 140 -1.47 7.33 -8.60
CA LYS A 140 -2.43 6.51 -9.35
C LYS A 140 -1.97 5.05 -9.33
N ASP A 141 -2.77 4.18 -9.92
CA ASP A 141 -2.49 2.75 -9.98
C ASP A 141 -2.10 2.32 -11.39
N TYR A 142 -0.84 2.56 -11.74
CA TYR A 142 -0.26 2.14 -13.02
C TYR A 142 0.16 0.67 -13.01
N GLY A 143 0.47 0.12 -11.82
CA GLY A 143 0.83 -1.28 -11.66
C GLY A 143 0.68 -1.75 -10.22
N TYR A 144 0.20 -2.97 -10.05
CA TYR A 144 -0.02 -3.65 -8.77
C TYR A 144 0.91 -4.85 -8.62
N GLY A 145 1.46 -5.02 -7.43
CA GLY A 145 2.38 -6.10 -7.12
C GLY A 145 3.84 -5.70 -7.32
N SER A 146 4.69 -6.41 -6.60
CA SER A 146 6.13 -6.18 -6.53
C SER A 146 6.83 -6.29 -7.89
N TRP A 147 6.43 -7.22 -8.75
CA TRP A 147 7.00 -7.43 -10.08
C TRP A 147 6.51 -6.39 -11.07
N LYS A 148 5.19 -6.14 -11.16
CA LYS A 148 4.68 -5.11 -12.08
C LYS A 148 5.26 -3.74 -11.74
N CYS A 149 5.35 -3.38 -10.46
CA CYS A 149 5.96 -2.11 -10.03
C CYS A 149 7.43 -1.96 -10.45
N GLN A 150 8.20 -3.05 -10.48
CA GLN A 150 9.59 -3.04 -10.95
C GLN A 150 9.69 -2.83 -12.47
N GLY A 151 8.66 -3.25 -13.21
CA GLY A 151 8.59 -3.17 -14.67
C GLY A 151 7.99 -1.87 -15.23
N LEU A 152 7.40 -1.00 -14.39
CA LEU A 152 6.78 0.24 -14.84
C LEU A 152 7.77 1.20 -15.53
N ASP A 153 7.25 2.02 -16.46
CA ASP A 153 8.01 3.17 -16.93
C ASP A 153 8.38 4.06 -15.73
N ARG A 154 9.56 4.68 -15.80
CA ARG A 154 10.11 5.41 -14.66
C ARG A 154 9.27 6.62 -14.26
N VAL A 155 8.58 7.26 -15.21
CA VAL A 155 7.69 8.40 -14.93
C VAL A 155 6.37 7.92 -14.31
N GLU A 156 5.87 6.75 -14.72
CA GLU A 156 4.71 6.11 -14.10
C GLU A 156 5.03 5.62 -12.69
N ALA A 157 6.19 5.00 -12.50
CA ALA A 157 6.59 4.47 -11.20
C ALA A 157 6.66 5.55 -10.11
N ALA A 158 7.16 6.75 -10.44
CA ALA A 158 7.17 7.90 -9.52
C ALA A 158 5.77 8.40 -9.11
N ARG A 159 4.74 8.04 -9.88
CA ARG A 159 3.34 8.40 -9.67
C ARG A 159 2.46 7.19 -9.34
N ASN A 160 3.06 6.02 -9.14
CA ASN A 160 2.35 4.77 -8.85
C ASN A 160 2.30 4.54 -7.34
N ALA A 161 1.12 4.40 -6.76
CA ALA A 161 0.96 4.20 -5.31
C ALA A 161 1.72 2.95 -4.83
N ASP A 162 1.57 1.86 -5.57
CA ASP A 162 2.13 0.58 -5.17
C ASP A 162 3.68 0.53 -5.29
N SER A 163 4.29 1.41 -6.07
CA SER A 163 5.75 1.56 -6.07
C SER A 163 6.26 2.09 -4.73
N TYR A 164 5.49 2.95 -4.05
CA TYR A 164 5.84 3.47 -2.72
C TYR A 164 5.61 2.41 -1.63
N SER A 165 4.50 1.66 -1.69
CA SER A 165 4.25 0.56 -0.75
C SER A 165 5.36 -0.48 -0.84
N TRP A 166 5.69 -0.96 -2.06
CA TRP A 166 6.69 -2.02 -2.24
C TRP A 166 8.11 -1.61 -1.89
N VAL A 167 8.51 -0.36 -2.14
CA VAL A 167 9.83 0.09 -1.69
C VAL A 167 9.90 0.16 -0.17
N ALA A 168 8.82 0.57 0.51
CA ALA A 168 8.78 0.61 1.96
C ALA A 168 8.78 -0.81 2.56
N THR A 169 7.98 -1.71 2.00
CA THR A 169 7.93 -3.13 2.36
C THR A 169 9.30 -3.79 2.22
N GLU A 170 9.99 -3.61 1.09
CA GLU A 170 11.33 -4.17 0.88
C GLU A 170 12.33 -3.60 1.91
N VAL A 171 12.32 -2.28 2.16
CA VAL A 171 13.23 -1.63 3.12
C VAL A 171 12.98 -2.12 4.55
N LEU A 172 11.72 -2.23 4.94
CA LEU A 172 11.31 -2.74 6.25
C LEU A 172 11.86 -4.15 6.48
N TRP A 173 11.56 -5.08 5.58
CA TRP A 173 11.95 -6.47 5.75
C TRP A 173 13.44 -6.70 5.55
N THR A 174 14.09 -5.94 4.67
CA THR A 174 15.56 -5.95 4.57
C THR A 174 16.20 -5.60 5.91
N SER A 175 15.62 -4.64 6.63
CA SER A 175 16.12 -4.17 7.92
C SER A 175 15.81 -5.15 9.05
N ILE A 176 14.57 -5.63 9.15
CA ILE A 176 14.13 -6.56 10.21
C ILE A 176 14.80 -7.93 10.05
N CYS A 177 14.84 -8.46 8.83
CA CYS A 177 15.36 -9.79 8.56
C CYS A 177 16.88 -9.80 8.33
N ASN A 178 17.52 -8.63 8.29
CA ASN A 178 18.94 -8.45 7.95
C ASN A 178 19.33 -9.22 6.67
N LYS A 179 18.47 -9.14 5.64
CA LYS A 179 18.56 -9.93 4.40
C LYS A 179 18.34 -9.01 3.19
N LYS A 180 19.15 -9.18 2.15
CA LYS A 180 18.88 -8.53 0.85
C LYS A 180 18.04 -9.47 -0.01
N TYR A 181 16.91 -8.98 -0.48
CA TYR A 181 16.03 -9.72 -1.37
C TYR A 181 16.39 -9.48 -2.84
N GLN A 182 16.15 -10.46 -3.68
CA GLN A 182 16.31 -10.39 -5.14
C GLN A 182 15.14 -9.60 -5.79
N LEU A 183 15.20 -9.38 -7.10
CA LEU A 183 14.07 -8.81 -7.86
C LEU A 183 12.90 -9.78 -7.86
N ALA A 184 11.68 -9.25 -7.90
CA ALA A 184 10.48 -10.07 -8.01
C ALA A 184 10.33 -10.61 -9.43
N ILE A 185 9.67 -11.75 -9.58
CA ILE A 185 9.21 -12.30 -10.86
C ILE A 185 7.68 -12.31 -10.89
N GLU A 186 7.08 -12.58 -12.04
CA GLU A 186 5.61 -12.56 -12.22
C GLU A 186 4.88 -13.48 -11.22
N GLU A 187 5.44 -14.64 -10.89
CA GLU A 187 4.90 -15.55 -9.87
C GLU A 187 4.81 -14.92 -8.47
N ASP A 188 5.70 -13.98 -8.15
CA ASP A 188 5.76 -13.34 -6.82
C ASP A 188 4.60 -12.35 -6.61
N ASP A 189 3.87 -11.97 -7.68
CA ASP A 189 2.65 -11.17 -7.64
C ASP A 189 1.37 -12.03 -7.63
N ARG A 190 1.48 -13.37 -7.69
CA ARG A 190 0.33 -14.27 -7.57
C ARG A 190 -0.09 -14.43 -6.12
N ASP A 191 -0.77 -13.42 -5.62
CA ASP A 191 -1.35 -13.38 -4.30
C ASP A 191 -2.56 -14.33 -4.20
N PRO A 192 -2.50 -15.37 -3.36
CA PRO A 192 -3.60 -16.32 -3.18
C PRO A 192 -4.81 -15.69 -2.45
N GLY A 193 -4.65 -14.53 -1.81
CA GLY A 193 -5.73 -13.75 -1.23
C GLY A 193 -6.48 -12.88 -2.26
N LEU A 194 -5.95 -12.75 -3.47
CA LEU A 194 -6.52 -11.97 -4.58
C LEU A 194 -7.01 -12.83 -5.76
N SER A 195 -7.18 -14.15 -5.59
CA SER A 195 -7.66 -15.07 -6.64
C SER A 195 -9.16 -15.34 -6.63
#